data_AF-A0A920RM22-F1
#
_entry.id   AF-A0A920RM22-F1
#
_cell.length_a   1.000
_cell.length_b   1.000
_cell.length_c   1.000
_cell.angle_alpha   90.00
_cell.angle_beta   90.00
_cell.angle_gamma   90.00
#
_symmetry.space_group_name_H-M   'P 1'
#
loop_
_entity.id
_entity.type
_entity.pdbx_description
1 polymer ?
#
loop_
_entity_poly.entity_id
_entity_poly.type
_entity_poly.pdbx_seq_one_letter_code
_entity_poly.pdbx_strand_id
1 'polypeptide(L)'
;MEVFVAELVGTALLILLGNGVVANVVLKETKGHDAGWIVICAGWGFAVFVAVACVGKISGAHLNPAGSIGLAAAGAGEMTWSRLPEYSRPR
;
A
#
# COMPACT_ATOMS: atom_id res chain seq x y z
N MET A 1 17.38 -6.15 -3.97
CA MET A 1 16.88 -4.85 -4.46
C MET A 1 15.45 -4.91 -5.00
N GLU A 2 15.09 -5.93 -5.80
CA GLU A 2 13.73 -6.10 -6.36
C GLU A 2 12.58 -5.97 -5.34
N VAL A 3 12.67 -6.63 -4.18
CA VAL A 3 11.65 -6.57 -3.12
C VAL A 3 11.46 -5.15 -2.57
N PHE A 4 12.55 -4.46 -2.27
CA PHE A 4 12.50 -3.08 -1.77
C PHE A 4 11.86 -2.14 -2.79
N VAL A 5 12.23 -2.25 -4.07
CA VAL A 5 11.66 -1.43 -5.15
C VAL A 5 10.18 -1.75 -5.34
N ALA A 6 9.80 -3.03 -5.30
CA ALA A 6 8.41 -3.47 -5.35
C ALA A 6 7.56 -2.88 -4.21
N GLU A 7 8.04 -2.94 -2.97
CA GLU A 7 7.36 -2.34 -1.82
C GLU A 7 7.27 -0.82 -1.93
N LEU A 8 8.33 -0.16 -2.40
CA LEU A 8 8.33 1.29 -2.61
C LEU A 8 7.31 1.71 -3.67
N VAL A 9 7.32 1.04 -4.83
CA VAL A 9 6.39 1.33 -5.93
C VAL A 9 4.95 1.01 -5.54
N GLY A 10 4.72 -0.13 -4.91
CA GLY A 10 3.38 -0.50 -4.42
C GLY A 10 2.85 0.49 -3.40
N THR A 11 3.68 0.92 -2.45
CA THR A 11 3.30 1.92 -1.44
C THR A 11 3.05 3.29 -2.09
N ALA A 12 3.87 3.68 -3.07
CA ALA A 12 3.68 4.91 -3.83
C ALA A 12 2.33 4.90 -4.57
N LEU A 13 1.96 3.79 -5.21
CA LEU A 13 0.65 3.62 -5.86
C LEU A 13 -0.50 3.70 -4.85
N LEU A 14 -0.38 3.00 -3.72
CA LEU A 14 -1.38 3.01 -2.65
C LEU A 14 -1.64 4.44 -2.14
N ILE A 15 -0.57 5.19 -1.84
CA ILE A 15 -0.68 6.55 -1.31
C ILE A 15 -1.16 7.53 -2.39
N LEU A 16 -0.66 7.42 -3.62
CA LEU A 16 -1.07 8.29 -4.72
C LEU A 16 -2.57 8.16 -5.00
N LEU A 17 -3.07 6.92 -5.10
CA LEU A 17 -4.47 6.66 -5.40
C LEU A 17 -5.38 6.89 -4.18
N GLY A 18 -4.95 6.44 -2.99
CA GLY A 18 -5.70 6.61 -1.74
C GLY A 18 -5.85 8.08 -1.35
N ASN A 19 -4.75 8.85 -1.36
CA ASN A 19 -4.85 10.29 -1.12
C ASN A 19 -5.50 11.03 -2.30
N GLY A 20 -5.37 10.50 -3.52
CA GLY A 20 -6.06 11.04 -4.70
C GLY A 20 -7.59 11.03 -4.55
N VAL A 21 -8.17 9.94 -4.04
CA VAL A 21 -9.63 9.92 -3.77
C VAL A 21 -10.02 10.85 -2.63
N VAL A 22 -9.20 10.96 -1.57
CA VAL A 22 -9.45 11.91 -0.47
C VAL A 22 -9.41 13.35 -1.01
N ALA A 23 -8.41 13.69 -1.81
CA ALA A 23 -8.29 14.99 -2.45
C ALA A 23 -9.50 15.28 -3.35
N ASN A 24 -9.95 14.30 -4.15
CA ASN A 24 -11.13 14.43 -5.02
C ASN A 24 -12.45 14.60 -4.25
N VAL A 25 -12.53 14.20 -2.97
CA VAL A 25 -13.75 14.32 -2.17
C VAL A 25 -13.72 15.55 -1.26
N VAL A 26 -12.55 15.93 -0.75
CA VAL A 26 -12.40 16.97 0.28
C VAL A 26 -12.03 18.34 -0.31
N LEU A 27 -11.28 18.39 -1.42
CA LEU A 27 -10.91 19.67 -2.03
C LEU A 27 -12.08 20.27 -2.80
N LYS A 28 -12.28 21.57 -2.58
CA LYS A 28 -13.24 22.38 -3.36
C LYS A 28 -12.84 22.37 -4.84
N GLU A 29 -13.81 22.62 -5.70
CA GLU A 29 -13.63 22.67 -7.17
C GLU A 29 -13.19 21.34 -7.81
N THR A 30 -13.36 20.22 -7.11
CA THR A 30 -13.24 18.88 -7.68
C THR A 30 -14.61 18.35 -8.08
N LYS A 31 -14.63 17.42 -9.05
CA LYS A 31 -15.89 16.80 -9.50
C LYS A 31 -16.50 15.84 -8.48
N GLY A 32 -15.71 15.39 -7.50
CA GLY A 32 -16.15 14.52 -6.42
C GLY A 32 -16.37 15.22 -5.08
N HIS A 33 -16.30 16.55 -5.03
CA HIS A 33 -16.47 17.29 -3.77
C HIS A 33 -17.80 16.91 -3.10
N ASP A 34 -17.75 16.63 -1.79
CA ASP A 34 -18.89 16.16 -0.99
C ASP A 34 -19.53 14.84 -1.45
N ALA A 35 -18.84 14.02 -2.26
CA ALA A 35 -19.33 12.67 -2.63
C ALA A 35 -19.38 11.68 -1.45
N GLY A 36 -18.86 12.08 -0.29
CA GLY A 36 -19.03 11.38 0.97
C GLY A 36 -18.02 10.25 1.23
N TRP A 37 -18.11 9.71 2.44
CA TRP A 37 -17.15 8.74 2.97
C TRP A 37 -17.10 7.42 2.19
N ILE A 38 -18.21 6.98 1.61
CA ILE A 38 -18.26 5.72 0.86
C ILE A 38 -17.34 5.72 -0.36
N VAL A 39 -17.21 6.87 -1.04
CA VAL A 39 -16.32 7.03 -2.20
C VAL A 39 -14.86 6.96 -1.76
N ILE A 40 -14.53 7.56 -0.62
CA ILE A 40 -13.19 7.48 -0.02
C ILE A 40 -12.85 6.02 0.31
N CYS A 41 -13.75 5.30 1.00
CA CYS A 41 -13.53 3.90 1.35
C CYS A 41 -13.37 2.99 0.12
N ALA A 42 -14.24 3.14 -0.88
CA ALA A 42 -14.13 2.39 -2.12
C ALA A 42 -12.82 2.70 -2.85
N GLY A 43 -12.44 3.98 -2.95
CA GLY A 43 -11.20 4.41 -3.59
C GLY A 43 -9.94 3.87 -2.89
N TRP A 44 -9.91 3.85 -1.56
CA TRP A 44 -8.83 3.21 -0.81
C TRP A 44 -8.79 1.69 -1.03
N GLY A 45 -9.94 1.03 -1.10
CA GLY A 45 -10.02 -0.40 -1.43
C GLY A 45 -9.45 -0.71 -2.82
N PHE A 46 -9.78 0.10 -3.82
CA PHE A 46 -9.20 -0.03 -5.17
C PHE A 46 -7.71 0.31 -5.21
N ALA A 47 -7.25 1.30 -4.43
CA ALA A 47 -5.83 1.63 -4.32
C ALA A 47 -5.00 0.44 -3.81
N VAL A 48 -5.48 -0.25 -2.77
CA VAL A 48 -4.85 -1.49 -2.27
C VAL A 48 -4.86 -2.58 -3.34
N PHE A 49 -6.00 -2.80 -4.01
CA PHE A 49 -6.10 -3.79 -5.07
C PHE A 49 -5.08 -3.56 -6.20
N VAL A 50 -4.96 -2.32 -6.68
CA VAL A 50 -4.01 -1.95 -7.74
C VAL A 50 -2.57 -2.18 -7.27
N ALA A 51 -2.22 -1.71 -6.07
CA ALA A 51 -0.88 -1.90 -5.53
C ALA A 51 -0.51 -3.38 -5.40
N VAL A 52 -1.40 -4.21 -4.84
CA VAL A 52 -1.19 -5.67 -4.72
C VAL A 52 -1.09 -6.34 -6.10
N ALA A 53 -1.93 -5.95 -7.06
CA ALA A 53 -1.89 -6.51 -8.42
C ALA A 53 -0.56 -6.20 -9.13
N CYS A 54 0.02 -5.02 -8.89
CA CYS A 54 1.29 -4.61 -9.49
C CYS A 54 2.50 -5.33 -8.88
N VAL A 55 2.57 -5.47 -7.55
CA VAL A 55 3.82 -5.89 -6.88
C VAL A 55 3.72 -7.19 -6.08
N GLY A 56 2.52 -7.78 -5.97
CA GLY A 56 2.27 -8.97 -5.14
C GLY A 56 3.11 -10.19 -5.51
N LYS A 57 3.39 -10.39 -6.80
CA LYS A 57 4.25 -11.52 -7.25
C LYS A 57 5.74 -11.32 -6.96
N ILE A 58 6.16 -10.09 -6.62
CA ILE A 58 7.57 -9.74 -6.44
C ILE A 58 7.92 -9.67 -4.94
N SER A 59 7.12 -8.97 -4.15
CA SER A 59 7.40 -8.77 -2.71
C SER A 59 6.41 -9.47 -1.78
N GLY A 60 5.32 -10.06 -2.29
CA GLY A 60 4.17 -10.45 -1.46
C GLY A 60 3.26 -9.27 -1.10
N ALA A 61 3.56 -8.06 -1.59
CA ALA A 61 2.79 -6.83 -1.41
C ALA A 61 2.39 -6.58 0.05
N HIS A 62 3.38 -6.39 0.93
CA HIS A 62 3.08 -5.98 2.30
C HIS A 62 2.58 -4.54 2.34
N LEU A 63 3.17 -3.65 1.53
CA LEU A 63 2.78 -2.25 1.29
C LEU A 63 2.70 -1.38 2.54
N ASN A 64 3.13 -1.94 3.67
CA ASN A 64 3.00 -1.38 4.99
C ASN A 64 4.04 -2.01 5.92
N PRO A 65 4.90 -1.20 6.56
CA PRO A 65 5.84 -1.68 7.58
C PRO A 65 5.16 -2.42 8.74
N ALA A 66 3.96 -1.98 9.17
CA ALA A 66 3.22 -2.63 10.25
C ALA A 66 2.77 -4.05 9.88
N GLY A 67 2.36 -4.27 8.62
CA GLY A 67 2.01 -5.59 8.10
C GLY A 67 3.22 -6.52 8.08
N SER A 68 4.37 -6.01 7.63
CA SER A 68 5.64 -6.76 7.62
C SER A 68 6.09 -7.18 9.02
N ILE A 69 5.98 -6.28 10.00
CA ILE A 69 6.32 -6.55 11.41
C ILE A 69 5.32 -7.53 12.03
N GLY A 70 4.03 -7.35 11.77
CA GLY A 70 2.98 -8.24 12.27
C GLY A 70 3.15 -9.68 11.81
N LEU A 71 3.46 -9.90 10.52
CA LEU A 71 3.74 -11.23 9.98
C LEU A 71 5.00 -11.86 10.59
N ALA A 72 6.06 -11.06 10.75
CA ALA A 72 7.29 -11.52 11.40
C ALA A 72 7.07 -11.90 12.88
N ALA A 73 6.25 -11.13 13.60
CA ALA A 73 5.90 -11.39 15.01
C ALA A 73 4.99 -12.61 15.19
N ALA A 74 4.06 -12.81 14.26
CA ALA A 74 3.16 -13.96 14.28
C ALA A 74 3.87 -15.28 13.86
N GLY A 75 5.09 -15.22 13.32
CA GLY A 75 5.75 -16.38 12.72
C GLY A 75 4.95 -16.97 11.56
N ALA A 76 4.15 -16.15 10.88
CA ALA A 76 3.20 -16.58 9.88
C ALA A 76 3.76 -16.38 8.47
N GLY A 77 3.68 -17.42 7.63
CA GLY A 77 4.17 -17.40 6.25
C GLY A 77 5.70 -17.52 6.15
N GLU A 78 6.27 -17.01 5.05
CA GLU A 78 7.73 -17.04 4.78
C GLU A 78 8.49 -15.85 5.40
N MET A 79 7.81 -15.02 6.19
CA MET A 79 8.37 -13.77 6.72
C MET A 79 9.13 -14.02 8.03
N THR A 80 10.46 -13.98 7.95
CA THR A 80 11.35 -14.07 9.11
C THR A 80 11.91 -12.69 9.47
N TRP A 81 12.22 -12.44 10.74
CA TRP A 81 12.87 -11.21 11.21
C TRP A 81 14.13 -10.83 10.42
N SER A 82 14.87 -11.81 9.91
CA SER A 82 16.07 -11.61 9.07
C SER A 82 15.77 -11.00 7.70
N ARG A 83 14.55 -11.18 7.17
CA ARG A 83 14.10 -10.66 5.87
C ARG A 83 13.47 -9.28 5.96
N LEU A 84 13.03 -8.84 7.15
CA LEU A 84 12.47 -7.51 7.40
C LEU A 84 13.30 -6.34 6.81
N PRO A 85 14.65 -6.36 6.88
CA PRO A 85 15.44 -5.28 6.31
C PRO A 85 15.35 -5.22 4.77
N GLU A 86 15.02 -6.30 4.08
CA GLU A 86 14.90 -6.30 2.60
C GLU A 86 13.67 -5.52 2.11
N TYR A 87 12.68 -5.32 2.98
CA TYR A 87 11.45 -4.57 2.70
C TYR A 87 11.56 -3.08 3.04
N SER A 88 12.51 -2.71 3.90
CA SER A 88 12.62 -1.36 4.47
C SER A 88 13.90 -0.60 4.07
N ARG A 89 14.95 -1.31 3.63
CA ARG A 89 16.17 -0.67 3.16
C ARG A 89 16.71 -1.31 1.88
N PRO A 90 17.29 -0.51 0.97
CA PRO A 90 18.10 -1.05 -0.10
C PRO A 90 19.39 -1.63 0.50
N ARG A 91 19.69 -2.90 0.16
CA ARG A 91 21.01 -3.52 0.33
C ARG A 91 21.62 -3.71 -1.05
#